data_AF-A0A089I5D4-F1
#
_entry.id   AF-A0A089I5D4-F1
#
_cell.length_a   1.000
_cell.length_b   1.000
_cell.length_c   1.000
_cell.angle_alpha   90.00
_cell.angle_beta   90.00
_cell.angle_gamma   90.00
#
_symmetry.space_group_name_H-M   'P 1'
#
loop_
_entity.id
_entity.type
_entity.pdbx_description
1 polymer ?
#
loop_
_entity_poly.entity_id
_entity_poly.type
_entity_poly.pdbx_seq_one_letter_code
_entity_poly.pdbx_strand_id
1 'polypeptide(L)' 'MKVLGIYFLLAFLTFWLLVVVDLLSGTSFAMSMHSFYVTFATTTLQEVFIMVVFAALPIVAAIASYIKRNRAPQK' A
#
# COMPACT_ATOMS: atom_id res chain seq x y z
N MET A 1 -7.44 14.63 1.48
CA MET A 1 -7.87 14.17 0.13
C MET A 1 -6.68 14.02 -0.82
N LYS A 2 -5.93 15.08 -1.16
CA LYS A 2 -4.80 15.02 -2.13
C LYS A 2 -3.69 14.04 -1.75
N VAL A 3 -3.20 14.10 -0.51
CA VAL A 3 -2.08 13.25 -0.04
C VAL A 3 -2.46 11.77 0.01
N LEU A 4 -3.66 11.46 0.52
CA LEU A 4 -4.17 10.09 0.53
C LEU A 4 -4.32 9.53 -0.89
N GLY A 5 -4.81 10.35 -1.83
CA GLY A 5 -4.88 9.99 -3.25
C GLY A 5 -3.52 9.74 -3.87
N ILE A 6 -2.49 10.50 -3.49
CA ILE A 6 -1.11 10.28 -3.94
C ILE A 6 -0.56 8.95 -3.41
N TYR A 7 -0.79 8.63 -2.14
CA TYR A 7 -0.36 7.32 -1.59
C TYR A 7 -1.07 6.14 -2.26
N PHE A 8 -2.36 6.29 -2.54
CA PHE A 8 -3.12 5.26 -3.24
C PHE A 8 -2.65 5.08 -4.69
N LEU A 9 -2.41 6.19 -5.39
CA LEU A 9 -1.83 6.19 -6.74
C LEU A 9 -0.44 5.55 -6.75
N LEU A 10 0.39 5.86 -5.75
CA LEU A 10 1.73 5.31 -5.63
C LEU A 10 1.68 3.78 -5.42
N ALA A 11 0.83 3.30 -4.50
CA ALA A 11 0.65 1.87 -4.26
C ALA A 11 0.15 1.14 -5.53
N PHE A 12 -0.80 1.73 -6.25
CA PHE A 12 -1.28 1.19 -7.53
C PHE A 12 -0.17 1.16 -8.59
N LEU A 13 0.62 2.22 -8.69
CA LEU A 13 1.74 2.31 -9.63
C LEU A 13 2.82 1.25 -9.33
N THR A 14 3.14 1.04 -8.05
CA THR A 14 4.10 0.02 -7.61
C THR A 14 3.59 -1.39 -7.91
N PHE A 15 2.30 -1.65 -7.64
CA PHE A 15 1.67 -2.94 -8.00
C PHE A 15 1.71 -3.19 -9.51
N TRP A 16 1.36 -2.17 -10.31
CA TRP A 16 1.40 -2.25 -11.76
C TRP A 16 2.81 -2.52 -12.28
N LEU A 17 3.82 -1.85 -11.72
CA LEU A 17 5.22 -2.02 -12.10
C LEU A 17 5.69 -3.46 -11.83
N LEU A 18 5.33 -4.04 -10.69
CA LEU A 18 5.64 -5.45 -10.38
C LEU A 18 5.04 -6.40 -11.42
N VAL A 19 3.75 -6.27 -11.72
CA VAL A 19 3.06 -7.12 -12.70
C VAL A 19 3.65 -6.96 -14.11
N VAL A 20 3.99 -5.72 -14.51
CA VAL A 20 4.59 -5.46 -15.83
C VAL A 20 6.00 -6.04 -15.93
N VAL A 21 6.83 -5.93 -14.89
CA VAL A 21 8.17 -6.53 -14.85
C VAL A 21 8.09 -8.06 -14.94
N ASP A 22 7.14 -8.66 -14.21
CA ASP A 22 6.88 -10.10 -14.28
C ASP A 22 6.47 -10.53 -15.70
N LEU A 23 5.58 -9.79 -16.36
CA LEU A 23 5.19 -10.06 -17.74
C LEU A 23 6.35 -9.89 -18.74
N LEU A 24 7.16 -8.84 -18.57
CA LEU A 24 8.34 -8.58 -19.41
C LEU A 24 9.44 -9.63 -19.23
N SER A 25 9.55 -10.23 -18.03
CA SER A 25 10.45 -11.35 -17.76
C SER A 25 9.95 -12.69 -18.33
N GLY A 26 8.80 -12.70 -18.99
CA GLY A 26 8.22 -13.89 -19.63
C GLY A 26 7.39 -14.75 -18.68
N THR A 27 7.16 -14.30 -17.44
CA THR A 27 6.25 -15.02 -16.53
C THR A 27 4.80 -14.73 -16.92
N SER A 28 3.95 -15.76 -16.84
CA SER A 28 2.52 -15.57 -17.11
C SER A 28 1.85 -14.76 -16.00
N PHE A 29 0.81 -14.01 -16.34
CA PHE A 29 0.02 -13.25 -15.37
C PHE A 29 -0.49 -14.12 -14.19
N ALA A 30 -0.88 -15.37 -14.48
CA ALA A 30 -1.31 -16.32 -13.47
C ALA A 30 -0.18 -16.71 -12.50
N MET A 31 1.05 -16.81 -12.99
CA MET A 31 2.23 -17.12 -12.18
C MET A 31 2.68 -15.92 -11.34
N SER A 32 2.65 -14.71 -11.91
CA SER A 32 2.87 -13.46 -11.15
C SER A 32 1.88 -13.34 -9.99
N MET A 33 0.59 -13.60 -10.24
CA MET A 33 -0.44 -13.56 -9.20
C MET A 33 -0.32 -14.70 -8.18
N HIS A 34 0.13 -15.87 -8.61
CA HIS A 34 0.45 -16.97 -7.71
C HIS A 34 1.62 -16.63 -6.78
N SER A 35 2.66 -15.94 -7.26
CA SER A 35 3.77 -15.48 -6.41
C SER A 35 3.29 -14.54 -5.33
N PHE A 36 2.42 -13.58 -5.65
CA PHE A 36 1.77 -12.73 -4.64
C PHE A 36 1.00 -13.58 -3.62
N TYR A 37 0.19 -14.53 -4.08
CA TYR A 37 -0.60 -15.39 -3.19
C TYR A 37 0.29 -16.24 -2.28
N VAL A 38 1.37 -16.82 -2.80
CA VAL A 38 2.33 -17.61 -2.01
C VAL A 38 3.00 -16.74 -0.96
N THR A 39 3.45 -15.53 -1.31
CA THR A 39 4.05 -14.61 -0.34
C THR A 39 3.08 -14.34 0.81
N PHE A 40 1.80 -14.06 0.52
CA PHE A 40 0.78 -13.88 1.56
C PHE A 40 0.47 -15.17 2.34
N ALA A 41 0.51 -16.34 1.69
CA ALA A 41 0.28 -17.63 2.34
C ALA A 41 1.45 -18.06 3.25
N THR A 42 2.68 -17.67 2.91
CA THR A 42 3.87 -17.90 3.75
C THR A 42 4.06 -16.84 4.84
N THR A 43 3.29 -15.75 4.78
CA THR A 43 3.37 -14.69 5.79
C THR A 43 2.70 -15.16 7.07
N THR A 44 3.45 -15.12 8.18
CA THR A 44 2.90 -15.47 9.48
C THR A 44 1.89 -14.43 9.96
N LEU A 45 0.94 -14.84 10.82
CA LEU A 45 -0.10 -13.95 11.38
C LEU A 45 0.49 -12.69 12.04
N GLN A 46 1.69 -12.79 12.63
CA GLN A 46 2.40 -11.65 13.24
C GLN A 46 2.93 -10.67 12.19
N GLU A 47 3.51 -11.17 11.09
CA GLU A 47 4.01 -10.35 10.00
C GLU A 47 2.87 -9.62 9.28
N VAL A 48 1.72 -10.28 9.09
CA VAL A 48 0.51 -9.63 8.55
C VAL A 48 0.09 -8.46 9.43
N PHE A 49 0.07 -8.65 10.76
CA PHE A 49 -0.32 -7.59 11.68
C PHE A 49 0.63 -6.38 11.60
N ILE A 50 1.94 -6.62 11.55
CA ILE A 50 2.95 -5.56 11.40
C ILE A 50 2.79 -4.84 10.06
N MET A 51 2.62 -5.57 8.95
CA MET A 51 2.40 -4.98 7.63
C MET A 51 1.14 -4.11 7.60
N VAL A 52 0.04 -4.56 8.21
CA VAL A 52 -1.21 -3.78 8.28
C VAL A 52 -1.02 -2.50 9.09
N VAL A 53 -0.34 -2.56 10.25
CA VAL A 53 -0.04 -1.36 11.05
C VAL A 53 0.82 -0.36 10.26
N PHE A 54 1.86 -0.84 9.58
CA PHE A 54 2.72 0.02 8.77
C PHE A 54 2.01 0.59 7.54
N ALA A 55 1.16 -0.19 6.88
CA ALA A 55 0.33 0.29 5.78
C ALA A 55 -0.71 1.33 6.25
N ALA A 56 -1.20 1.22 7.48
CA ALA A 56 -2.14 2.15 8.08
C ALA A 56 -1.49 3.46 8.57
N LEU A 57 -0.20 3.46 8.93
CA LEU A 57 0.53 4.66 9.41
C LEU A 57 0.38 5.91 8.51
N PRO A 58 0.61 5.86 7.18
CA PRO A 58 0.43 7.03 6.32
C PRO A 58 -1.03 7.53 6.30
N ILE A 59 -1.99 6.62 6.45
CA ILE A 59 -3.42 6.96 6.54
C ILE A 59 -3.71 7.67 7.87
N VAL A 60 -3.22 7.12 8.99
CA VAL A 60 -3.36 7.72 10.32
C VAL A 60 -2.68 9.09 10.39
N ALA A 61 -1.48 9.22 9.83
CA ALA A 61 -0.77 10.50 9.75
C ALA A 61 -1.53 11.55 8.92
N ALA A 62 -2.13 11.14 7.80
CA ALA A 62 -2.96 12.02 6.98
C ALA A 62 -4.25 12.46 7.71
N ILE A 63 -4.89 11.57 8.46
CA ILE A 63 -6.08 11.88 9.26
C ILE A 63 -5.72 12.79 10.43
N ALA A 64 -4.63 12.50 11.14
CA ALA A 64 -4.14 13.32 12.25
C ALA A 64 -3.80 14.75 11.81
N SER A 65 -3.19 14.92 10.62
CA SER A 65 -2.89 16.24 10.07
C SER A 65 -4.16 17.02 9.70
N TYR A 66 -5.19 16.34 9.19
CA TYR A 66 -6.49 16.93 8.89
C TYR A 66 -7.23 17.38 10.15
N ILE A 67 -7.24 16.54 11.19
CA ILE A 67 -7.87 16.87 12.49
C ILE A 67 -7.14 18.04 13.16
N LYS A 68 -5.79 18.03 13.15
CA LYS A 68 -4.98 19.14 13.70
C LYS A 68 -5.25 20.46 12.97
N ARG A 69 -5.41 20.41 11.64
CA ARG A 69 -5.73 21.58 10.81
C ARG A 69 -7.12 22.17 11.10
N ASN A 70 -8.10 21.33 11.46
CA ASN A 70 -9.44 21.78 11.83
C ASN A 70 -9.56 22.23 13.30
N ARG A 71 -8.62 21.85 14.17
CA ARG A 71 -8.56 22.28 15.59
C ARG A 71 -7.70 23.52 15.84
N ALA A 72 -6.85 23.93 14.90
CA ALA A 72 -6.13 25.19 15.00
C ALA A 72 -7.07 26.34 14.52
N PRO A 73 -7.56 27.22 15.40
CA PRO A 73 -8.21 28.45 14.96
C PRO A 73 -7.19 29.22 14.12
N GLN A 74 -7.59 29.53 12.88
CA GLN A 74 -6.88 30.50 12.06
C GLN A 74 -6.77 31.79 12.87
N LYS A 75 -5.55 32.15 13.25
CA LYS A 75 -5.19 33.49 13.71
C LYS A 75 -4.56 34.22 12.54
#